data_AF-A0AA36M3X8-F1
#
_entry.id   AF-A0AA36M3X8-F1
#
_cell.length_a   1.000
_cell.length_b   1.000
_cell.length_c   1.000
_cell.angle_alpha   90.00
_cell.angle_beta   90.00
_cell.angle_gamma   90.00
#
_symmetry.space_group_name_H-M   'P 1'
#
loop_
_entity.id
_entity.type
_entity.pdbx_description
1 polymer ?
#
loop_
_entity_poly.entity_id
_entity_poly.type
_entity_poly.pdbx_seq_one_letter_code
_entity_poly.pdbx_strand_id
1 'polypeptide(L)'
;MNDSHMQVFKTLLQDYMKGRGAYYNKDMVKEKIMNVDGNFAVLYTLLGYDCDTVNNFLHDAKSSANFIQDIKVKCGGRPAFSIA
;
A
#
# COMPACT_ATOMS: atom_id res chain seq x y z
N MET A 1 5.95 14.75 7.13
CA MET A 1 5.95 13.40 7.73
C MET A 1 7.33 12.81 7.67
N ASN A 2 7.59 11.89 8.60
CA ASN A 2 8.92 11.39 8.94
C ASN A 2 9.10 9.96 8.38
N ASP A 3 10.34 9.52 8.26
CA ASP A 3 10.74 8.17 7.85
C ASP A 3 10.00 7.07 8.63
N SER A 4 9.62 7.36 9.88
CA SER A 4 8.85 6.44 10.74
C SER A 4 7.50 6.03 10.16
N HIS A 5 6.74 6.94 9.54
CA HIS A 5 5.42 6.60 8.98
C HIS A 5 5.56 5.74 7.72
N MET A 6 6.58 6.01 6.90
CA MET A 6 6.92 5.16 5.76
C MET A 6 7.36 3.77 6.21
N GLN A 7 8.17 3.69 7.27
CA GLN A 7 8.58 2.41 7.84
C GLN A 7 7.39 1.61 8.38
N VAL A 8 6.42 2.24 9.05
CA VAL A 8 5.21 1.55 9.51
C VAL A 8 4.44 0.94 8.35
N PHE A 9 4.15 1.72 7.29
CA PHE A 9 3.42 1.17 6.13
C PHE A 9 4.22 0.07 5.43
N LYS A 10 5.54 0.24 5.29
CA LYS A 10 6.43 -0.77 4.73
C LYS A 10 6.41 -2.06 5.55
N THR A 11 6.45 -1.97 6.88
CA THR A 11 6.36 -3.12 7.78
C THR A 11 5.01 -3.81 7.64
N LEU A 12 3.90 -3.06 7.63
CA LEU A 12 2.56 -3.62 7.43
C LEU A 12 2.45 -4.36 6.09
N LEU A 13 2.99 -3.78 5.02
CA LEU A 13 3.02 -4.41 3.69
C LEU A 13 3.87 -5.68 3.69
N GLN A 14 5.04 -5.65 4.34
CA GLN A 14 5.91 -6.81 4.48
C GLN A 14 5.26 -7.94 5.28
N ASP A 15 4.63 -7.63 6.40
CA ASP A 15 3.95 -8.60 7.25
C ASP A 15 2.74 -9.21 6.54
N TYR A 16 1.99 -8.41 5.77
CA TYR A 16 0.91 -8.90 4.94
C TYR A 16 1.37 -9.89 3.88
N MET A 17 2.43 -9.54 3.13
CA MET A 17 2.97 -10.42 2.10
C MET A 17 3.45 -11.74 2.71
N LYS A 18 4.18 -11.69 3.83
CA LYS A 18 4.59 -12.89 4.58
C LYS A 18 3.39 -13.73 5.04
N GLY A 19 2.35 -13.10 5.59
CA GLY A 19 1.16 -13.78 6.11
C GLY A 19 0.35 -14.53 5.05
N ARG A 20 0.43 -14.12 3.78
CA ARG A 20 -0.21 -14.81 2.64
C ARG A 20 0.71 -15.82 1.94
N GLY A 21 1.88 -16.11 2.51
CA GLY A 21 2.88 -17.01 1.90
C GLY A 21 3.53 -16.44 0.64
N ALA A 22 3.31 -15.15 0.34
CA ALA A 22 3.96 -14.47 -0.76
C ALA A 22 5.35 -14.01 -0.30
N TYR A 23 6.39 -14.40 -1.04
CA TYR A 23 7.71 -13.84 -0.82
C TYR A 23 7.65 -12.33 -1.10
N TYR A 24 8.02 -11.50 -0.12
CA TYR A 24 8.23 -10.07 -0.34
C TYR A 24 9.42 -9.91 -1.28
N ASN A 25 9.17 -9.93 -2.58
CA ASN A 25 10.19 -9.67 -3.57
C ASN A 25 10.29 -8.16 -3.78
N LYS A 26 11.42 -7.58 -3.37
CA LYS A 26 11.71 -6.16 -3.59
C LYS A 26 11.64 -5.77 -5.07
N ASP A 27 11.91 -6.69 -5.99
CA ASP A 27 11.82 -6.43 -7.43
C ASP A 27 10.36 -6.35 -7.93
N MET A 28 9.42 -6.93 -7.17
CA MET A 28 7.98 -6.91 -7.47
C MET A 28 7.26 -5.75 -6.78
N VAL A 29 7.96 -4.97 -5.95
CA VAL A 29 7.45 -3.80 -5.24
C VAL A 29 8.26 -2.57 -5.63
N LYS A 30 7.68 -1.69 -6.45
CA LYS A 30 8.31 -0.38 -6.73
C LYS A 30 7.72 0.68 -5.82
N GLU A 31 8.61 1.41 -5.15
CA GLU A 31 8.26 2.50 -4.24
C GLU A 31 8.64 3.84 -4.88
N LYS A 32 7.73 4.82 -4.86
CA LYS A 32 8.02 6.19 -5.29
C LYS A 32 7.35 7.19 -4.36
N ILE A 33 8.13 8.11 -3.83
CA ILE A 33 7.62 9.29 -3.11
C ILE A 33 7.05 10.28 -4.13
N MET A 34 5.86 10.81 -3.85
CA MET A 34 5.22 11.81 -4.71
C MET A 34 4.37 12.80 -3.90
N ASN A 35 4.11 13.96 -4.50
CA ASN A 35 3.12 14.90 -4.02
C ASN A 35 1.80 14.66 -4.78
N VAL A 36 0.70 14.49 -4.05
CA VAL A 36 -0.65 14.33 -4.58
C VAL A 36 -1.50 15.41 -3.96
N ASP A 37 -1.92 16.39 -4.76
CA ASP A 37 -2.81 17.48 -4.35
C ASP A 37 -2.31 18.27 -3.11
N GLY A 38 -0.99 18.50 -3.02
CA GLY A 38 -0.35 19.18 -1.89
C GLY A 38 -0.01 18.25 -0.72
N ASN A 39 -0.49 17.01 -0.74
CA ASN A 39 -0.19 16.00 0.28
C ASN A 39 0.99 15.13 -0.13
N PHE A 40 1.70 14.61 0.86
CA PHE A 40 2.69 13.58 0.60
C PHE A 40 2.01 12.23 0.44
N ALA A 41 2.43 11.51 -0.60
CA ALA A 41 2.01 10.16 -0.86
C ALA A 41 3.21 9.28 -1.19
N VAL A 42 3.07 7.99 -0.91
CA VAL A 42 4.00 6.95 -1.36
C VAL A 42 3.24 6.04 -2.31
N LEU A 43 3.69 5.98 -3.56
CA LEU A 43 3.16 5.06 -4.55
C LEU A 43 3.87 3.71 -4.42
N TYR A 44 3.09 2.67 -4.14
CA TYR A 44 3.52 1.28 -4.20
C TYR A 44 2.95 0.64 -5.48
N THR A 45 3.82 0.10 -6.32
CA THR A 45 3.42 -0.73 -7.47
C THR A 45 3.73 -2.18 -7.14
N LEU A 46 2.68 -2.99 -6.99
CA LEU A 46 2.77 -4.42 -6.66
C LEU A 46 2.51 -5.24 -7.93
N LEU A 47 3.49 -6.01 -8.40
CA LEU A 47 3.36 -6.86 -9.59
C LEU A 47 3.03 -8.30 -9.19
N GLY A 48 2.10 -8.95 -9.88
CA GLY A 48 1.77 -10.37 -9.65
C GLY A 48 0.91 -10.66 -8.42
N TYR A 49 0.34 -9.63 -7.78
CA TYR A 49 -0.56 -9.79 -6.64
C TYR A 49 -2.03 -9.68 -7.07
N ASP A 50 -2.88 -10.49 -6.43
CA ASP A 50 -4.33 -10.42 -6.62
C ASP A 50 -4.91 -9.15 -6.00
N CYS A 51 -5.77 -8.46 -6.76
CA CYS A 51 -6.34 -7.18 -6.36
C CYS A 51 -7.24 -7.28 -5.13
N ASP A 52 -8.06 -8.33 -5.05
CA ASP A 52 -9.01 -8.51 -3.94
C ASP A 52 -8.27 -8.81 -2.63
N THR A 53 -7.21 -9.60 -2.74
CA THR A 53 -6.24 -9.87 -1.68
C THR A 53 -5.60 -8.56 -1.20
N VAL A 54 -5.06 -7.72 -2.11
CA VAL A 54 -4.48 -6.42 -1.72
C VAL A 54 -5.52 -5.48 -1.11
N ASN A 55 -6.76 -5.48 -1.62
CA ASN A 55 -7.83 -4.63 -1.10
C ASN A 55 -8.11 -4.89 0.38
N ASN A 56 -8.26 -6.17 0.78
CA ASN A 56 -8.52 -6.53 2.17
C ASN A 56 -7.42 -6.05 3.11
N PHE A 57 -6.15 -6.21 2.70
CA PHE A 57 -5.01 -5.68 3.45
C PHE A 57 -5.07 -4.17 3.65
N LEU A 58 -5.41 -3.43 2.60
CA LEU A 58 -5.42 -1.98 2.66
C LEU A 58 -6.53 -1.46 3.59
N HIS A 59 -7.65 -2.16 3.68
CA HIS A 59 -8.68 -1.88 4.70
C HIS A 59 -8.15 -2.11 6.12
N ASP A 60 -7.46 -3.23 6.37
CA ASP A 60 -6.87 -3.53 7.69
C ASP A 60 -5.76 -2.54 8.06
N ALA A 61 -4.90 -2.20 7.10
CA ALA A 61 -3.83 -1.22 7.25
C ALA A 61 -4.41 0.17 7.56
N LYS A 62 -5.47 0.58 6.85
CA LYS A 62 -6.17 1.85 7.10
C LYS A 62 -6.79 1.88 8.50
N SER A 63 -7.41 0.79 8.94
CA SER A 63 -7.94 0.66 10.31
C SER A 63 -6.87 0.74 11.39
N SER A 64 -5.64 0.32 11.07
CA SER A 64 -4.54 0.25 12.04
C SER A 64 -3.66 1.51 12.05
N ALA A 65 -3.67 2.28 10.95
CA ALA A 65 -2.79 3.41 10.74
C ALA A 65 -3.59 4.71 10.57
N ASN A 66 -4.04 5.27 11.70
CA ASN A 66 -4.85 6.51 11.77
C ASN A 66 -4.17 7.75 11.15
N PHE A 67 -2.85 7.71 10.91
CA PHE A 67 -2.11 8.79 10.26
C PHE A 67 -2.25 8.78 8.74
N ILE A 68 -2.77 7.71 8.15
CA ILE A 68 -3.03 7.61 6.71
C ILE A 68 -4.37 8.28 6.44
N GLN A 69 -4.38 9.36 5.66
CA GLN A 69 -5.62 10.08 5.33
C GLN A 69 -6.43 9.37 4.26
N ASP A 70 -5.80 8.90 3.20
CA ASP A 70 -6.46 8.22 2.08
C ASP A 70 -5.53 7.18 1.47
N ILE A 71 -6.10 6.09 0.97
CA ILE A 71 -5.39 5.08 0.18
C ILE A 71 -6.07 4.98 -1.18
N LYS A 72 -5.37 5.38 -2.24
CA LYS A 72 -5.84 5.23 -3.62
C LYS A 72 -5.29 3.96 -4.23
N VAL A 73 -6.18 3.11 -4.76
CA VAL A 73 -5.84 1.80 -5.33
C VAL A 73 -6.22 1.77 -6.79
N LYS A 74 -5.33 1.24 -7.63
CA LYS A 74 -5.60 0.97 -9.04
C LYS A 74 -5.13 -0.43 -9.39
N CYS A 75 -6.07 -1.28 -9.78
CA CYS A 75 -5.79 -2.62 -10.26
C CYS A 75 -5.92 -2.70 -11.78
N GLY A 76 -5.18 -3.61 -12.42
CA GLY A 76 -5.25 -3.82 -13.87
C GLY A 76 -6.69 -4.16 -14.31
N GLY A 77 -7.23 -3.40 -15.26
CA GLY A 77 -8.57 -3.63 -15.80
C GLY A 77 -9.74 -3.25 -14.89
N ARG A 78 -9.49 -2.67 -13.70
CA ARG A 78 -10.53 -2.20 -12.77
C ARG A 78 -10.45 -0.67 -12.59
N PRO A 79 -11.58 0.01 -12.36
CA PRO A 79 -11.57 1.42 -11.96
C PRO A 79 -10.74 1.63 -10.69
N ALA A 80 -10.10 2.79 -10.58
CA ALA A 80 -9.43 3.18 -9.35
C ALA A 80 -10.47 3.45 -8.25
N PHE A 81 -10.12 3.14 -7.01
CA PHE A 81 -10.96 3.39 -5.84
C PHE A 81 -10.13 3.93 -4.67
N SER A 82 -10.81 4.55 -3.70
CA SER A 82 -10.21 5.13 -2.50
C SER A 82 -10.72 4.42 -1.25
N ILE A 83 -9.84 4.26 -0.26
CA ILE A 83 -10.17 3.81 1.09
C ILE A 83 -9.91 4.98 2.03
N ALA A 84 -11.00 5.61 2.46
CA ALA A 84 -11.02 6.77 3.35
C ALA A 84 -11.05 6.39 4.82
#